data_AF-A0A4R9EHH8-F1
#
_entry.id   AF-A0A4R9EHH8-F1
#
_cell.length_a   1.000
_cell.length_b   1.000
_cell.length_c   1.000
_cell.angle_alpha   90.00
_cell.angle_beta   90.00
_cell.angle_gamma   90.00
#
_symmetry.space_group_name_H-M   'P 1'
#
loop_
_entity.id
_entity.type
_entity.pdbx_description
1 polymer ?
#
loop_
_entity_poly.entity_id
_entity_poly.type
_entity_poly.pdbx_seq_one_letter_code
_entity_poly.pdbx_strand_id
1 'polypeptide(L)'
;GQDGFRDGCRVPIPWTVDGSSYGFGAGGSWLPQPAGWGELSVEAQTGDPASTLELYRRALAVRRTQPGLGAGDSLEWLEAPEGVLAFRREGFVCTANTTGAAVRIPAPGRILLANAEVETTDGKVELPADTTVWWAV
;
A
#
# COMPACT_ATOMS: atom_id res chain seq x y z
N GLY A 1 2.14 -23.98 -4.70
CA GLY A 1 2.82 -22.81 -5.28
C GLY A 1 3.91 -22.20 -4.40
N GLN A 2 4.35 -22.87 -3.33
CA GLN A 2 5.39 -22.37 -2.42
C GLN A 2 6.82 -22.78 -2.85
N ASP A 3 6.94 -23.59 -3.91
CA ASP A 3 8.24 -24.10 -4.39
C ASP A 3 8.92 -23.15 -5.40
N GLY A 4 8.61 -21.85 -5.36
CA GLY A 4 9.24 -20.83 -6.22
C GLY A 4 8.76 -20.78 -7.68
N PHE A 5 7.74 -21.55 -8.04
CA PHE A 5 7.13 -21.52 -9.37
C PHE A 5 5.93 -20.56 -9.45
N ARG A 6 5.39 -20.36 -10.66
CA ARG A 6 4.32 -19.38 -10.96
C ARG A 6 2.99 -19.64 -10.25
N ASP A 7 2.81 -20.77 -9.59
CA ASP A 7 1.53 -21.14 -9.00
C ASP A 7 1.21 -20.31 -7.74
N GLY A 8 2.21 -19.75 -7.06
CA GLY A 8 1.99 -18.89 -5.89
C GLY A 8 1.11 -17.67 -6.21
N CYS A 9 1.24 -17.08 -7.40
CA CYS A 9 0.42 -15.94 -7.83
C CYS A 9 -0.88 -16.34 -8.57
N ARG A 10 -1.22 -17.64 -8.59
CA ARG A 10 -2.40 -18.19 -9.30
C ARG A 10 -3.40 -18.86 -8.37
N VAL A 11 -3.08 -18.93 -7.08
CA VAL A 11 -4.02 -19.36 -6.04
C VAL A 11 -5.29 -18.50 -6.16
N PRO A 12 -6.48 -19.11 -6.26
CA PRO A 12 -7.72 -18.36 -6.43
C PRO A 12 -7.99 -17.34 -5.33
N ILE A 13 -8.54 -16.20 -5.74
CA ILE A 13 -8.82 -15.07 -4.84
C ILE A 13 -9.81 -15.51 -3.74
N PRO A 14 -9.51 -15.25 -2.46
CA PRO A 14 -10.46 -15.41 -1.38
C PRO A 14 -11.48 -14.26 -1.40
N TRP A 15 -12.74 -14.58 -1.62
CA TRP A 15 -13.86 -13.63 -1.59
C TRP A 15 -14.53 -13.57 -0.22
N THR A 16 -14.66 -14.71 0.46
CA THR A 16 -15.28 -14.84 1.78
C THR A 16 -14.30 -15.40 2.81
N VAL A 17 -14.60 -15.22 4.10
CA VAL A 17 -13.77 -15.74 5.20
C VAL A 17 -13.80 -17.27 5.25
N ASP A 18 -14.95 -17.86 4.96
CA ASP A 18 -15.20 -19.28 5.07
C ASP A 18 -15.39 -19.99 3.73
N GLY A 19 -15.42 -21.33 3.78
CA GLY A 19 -15.71 -22.22 2.65
C GLY A 19 -14.46 -22.91 2.10
N SER A 20 -14.67 -24.03 1.41
CA SER A 20 -13.59 -24.89 0.89
C SER A 20 -12.68 -24.21 -0.13
N SER A 21 -13.13 -23.08 -0.70
CA SER A 21 -12.39 -22.24 -1.65
C SER A 21 -12.39 -20.76 -1.26
N TYR A 22 -12.77 -20.42 -0.02
CA TYR A 22 -12.95 -19.03 0.43
C TYR A 22 -13.85 -18.22 -0.51
N GLY A 23 -14.98 -18.79 -0.91
CA GLY A 23 -15.95 -18.11 -1.77
C GLY A 23 -15.58 -17.99 -3.25
N PHE A 24 -14.47 -18.58 -3.71
CA PHE A 24 -14.12 -18.60 -5.14
C PHE A 24 -15.15 -19.36 -5.99
N GLY A 25 -15.71 -20.44 -5.46
CA GLY A 25 -16.76 -21.21 -6.12
C GLY A 25 -17.15 -22.48 -5.38
N ALA A 26 -18.35 -22.98 -5.66
CA ALA A 26 -18.93 -24.15 -4.99
C ALA A 26 -18.17 -25.47 -5.26
N GLY A 27 -17.41 -25.55 -6.36
CA GLY A 27 -16.63 -26.73 -6.77
C GLY A 27 -15.25 -26.85 -6.14
N GLY A 28 -14.91 -25.99 -5.17
CA GLY A 28 -13.56 -25.93 -4.60
C GLY A 28 -12.60 -25.07 -5.45
N SER A 29 -11.30 -25.30 -5.28
CA SER A 29 -10.23 -24.56 -5.95
C SER A 29 -9.29 -25.52 -6.68
N TRP A 30 -8.84 -25.14 -7.88
CA TRP A 30 -7.89 -25.91 -8.70
C TRP A 30 -6.46 -25.92 -8.14
N LEU A 31 -6.15 -24.97 -7.23
CA LEU A 31 -4.94 -24.95 -6.42
C LEU A 31 -5.30 -24.95 -4.93
N PRO A 32 -4.49 -25.54 -4.05
CA PRO A 32 -4.73 -25.47 -2.62
C PRO A 32 -4.78 -24.03 -2.13
N GLN A 33 -5.86 -23.65 -1.44
CA GLN A 33 -5.94 -22.38 -0.70
C GLN A 33 -5.08 -22.50 0.56
N PRO A 34 -4.11 -21.59 0.80
CA PRO A 34 -3.35 -21.60 2.03
C PRO A 34 -4.24 -21.34 3.25
N ALA A 35 -3.93 -22.00 4.36
CA ALA A 35 -4.67 -21.82 5.60
C ALA A 35 -4.61 -20.36 6.07
N GLY A 36 -5.74 -19.84 6.55
CA GLY A 36 -5.86 -18.47 7.08
C GLY A 36 -6.06 -17.39 6.03
N TRP A 37 -6.05 -17.70 4.73
CA TRP A 37 -6.30 -16.71 3.68
C TRP A 37 -7.72 -16.14 3.68
N GLY A 38 -8.67 -16.78 4.36
CA GLY A 38 -10.00 -16.22 4.62
C GLY A 38 -9.94 -14.85 5.31
N GLU A 39 -8.98 -14.62 6.21
CA GLU A 39 -8.78 -13.32 6.89
C GLU A 39 -8.21 -12.24 5.96
N LEU A 40 -7.68 -12.64 4.80
CA LEU A 40 -7.23 -11.75 3.74
C LEU A 40 -8.27 -11.60 2.62
N SER A 41 -9.48 -12.14 2.81
CA SER A 41 -10.55 -12.11 1.83
C SER A 41 -11.10 -10.71 1.56
N VAL A 42 -11.79 -10.56 0.43
CA VAL A 42 -12.51 -9.33 0.10
C VAL A 42 -13.56 -8.99 1.17
N GLU A 43 -14.26 -9.98 1.70
CA GLU A 43 -15.20 -9.83 2.81
C GLU A 43 -14.51 -9.28 4.06
N ALA A 44 -13.44 -9.92 4.54
CA ALA A 44 -12.73 -9.52 5.76
C ALA A 44 -12.15 -8.09 5.67
N GLN A 45 -11.64 -7.70 4.49
CA GLN A 45 -11.00 -6.40 4.32
C GLN A 45 -11.97 -5.27 3.98
N THR A 46 -13.18 -5.57 3.50
CA THR A 46 -14.12 -4.52 3.08
C THR A 46 -14.62 -3.75 4.30
N GLY A 47 -14.41 -2.43 4.28
CA GLY A 47 -14.82 -1.55 5.37
C GLY A 47 -13.83 -1.47 6.54
N ASP A 48 -12.80 -2.32 6.59
CA ASP A 48 -11.72 -2.17 7.56
C ASP A 48 -10.74 -1.09 7.09
N PRO A 49 -10.66 0.08 7.77
CA PRO A 49 -9.80 1.19 7.37
C PRO A 49 -8.30 0.88 7.46
N ALA A 50 -7.91 -0.17 8.20
CA ALA A 50 -6.52 -0.62 8.29
C ALA A 50 -6.14 -1.62 7.18
N SER A 51 -7.11 -2.13 6.41
CA SER A 51 -6.85 -3.15 5.41
C SER A 51 -6.12 -2.63 4.16
N THR A 52 -5.39 -3.53 3.51
CA THR A 52 -4.75 -3.26 2.21
C THR A 52 -5.79 -2.90 1.14
N LEU A 53 -6.95 -3.55 1.11
CA LEU A 53 -8.03 -3.24 0.18
C LEU A 53 -8.50 -1.79 0.31
N GLU A 54 -8.78 -1.32 1.53
CA GLU A 54 -9.22 0.06 1.77
C GLU A 54 -8.07 1.07 1.58
N LEU A 55 -6.82 0.70 1.85
CA LEU A 55 -5.65 1.50 1.45
C LEU A 55 -5.63 1.75 -0.07
N TYR A 56 -5.77 0.72 -0.89
CA TYR A 56 -5.79 0.87 -2.35
C TYR A 56 -7.01 1.65 -2.85
N ARG A 57 -8.19 1.45 -2.27
CA ARG A 57 -9.39 2.24 -2.59
C ARG A 57 -9.15 3.73 -2.34
N ARG A 58 -8.60 4.09 -1.18
CA ARG A 58 -8.22 5.48 -0.84
C ARG A 58 -7.13 6.01 -1.77
N ALA A 59 -6.09 5.24 -2.05
CA ALA A 59 -5.01 5.64 -2.96
C ALA A 59 -5.55 5.97 -4.36
N LEU A 60 -6.44 5.14 -4.90
CA LEU A 60 -7.08 5.39 -6.20
C LEU A 60 -8.01 6.61 -6.17
N ALA A 61 -8.70 6.87 -5.05
CA ALA A 61 -9.50 8.08 -4.87
C ALA A 61 -8.62 9.34 -4.86
N VAL A 62 -7.51 9.33 -4.11
CA VAL A 62 -6.52 10.42 -4.10
C VAL A 62 -5.95 10.63 -5.51
N ARG A 63 -5.51 9.57 -6.18
CA ARG A 63 -4.97 9.62 -7.56
C ARG A 63 -5.88 10.35 -8.55
N ARG A 64 -7.21 10.20 -8.44
CA ARG A 64 -8.18 10.89 -9.33
C ARG A 64 -8.23 12.40 -9.11
N THR A 65 -7.79 12.89 -7.95
CA THR A 65 -7.88 14.31 -7.55
C THR A 65 -6.55 15.04 -7.59
N GLN A 66 -5.43 14.33 -7.76
CA GLN A 66 -4.08 14.92 -7.73
C GLN A 66 -3.46 14.92 -9.14
N PRO A 67 -3.28 16.08 -9.78
CA PRO A 67 -2.69 16.17 -11.13
C PRO A 67 -1.34 15.44 -11.26
N GLY A 68 -0.45 15.62 -10.26
CA GLY A 68 0.85 14.96 -10.19
C GLY A 68 0.81 13.44 -10.04
N LEU A 69 -0.36 12.82 -9.88
CA LEU A 69 -0.53 11.36 -9.89
C LEU A 69 -1.09 10.83 -11.21
N GLY A 70 -1.35 11.67 -12.21
CA GLY A 70 -1.74 11.28 -13.57
C GLY A 70 -0.55 10.78 -14.41
N ALA A 71 -0.72 10.82 -15.74
CA ALA A 71 0.34 10.47 -16.68
C ALA A 71 1.59 11.34 -16.45
N GLY A 72 1.42 12.67 -16.44
CA GLY A 72 2.49 13.66 -16.26
C GLY A 72 3.69 13.45 -17.20
N ASP A 73 4.67 14.33 -17.10
CA ASP A 73 5.88 14.33 -17.95
C ASP A 73 7.18 14.44 -17.15
N SER A 74 7.07 14.75 -15.86
CA SER A 74 8.18 15.09 -15.00
C SER A 74 8.15 14.33 -13.68
N LEU A 75 9.34 14.02 -13.19
CA LEU A 75 9.65 13.47 -11.89
C LEU A 75 11.02 14.01 -11.46
N GLU A 76 11.10 14.56 -10.25
CA GLU A 76 12.33 15.03 -9.64
C GLU A 76 12.66 14.11 -8.45
N TRP A 77 13.85 13.53 -8.44
CA TRP A 77 14.35 12.81 -7.26
C TRP A 77 14.75 13.81 -6.18
N LEU A 78 14.36 13.54 -4.94
CA LEU A 78 14.73 14.35 -3.80
C LEU A 78 15.81 13.63 -2.99
N GLU A 79 16.72 14.41 -2.39
CA GLU A 79 17.67 13.87 -1.43
C GLU A 79 16.95 13.25 -0.24
N ALA A 80 17.34 12.02 0.11
CA ALA A 80 16.75 11.27 1.21
C ALA A 80 17.82 10.36 1.84
N PRO A 81 17.64 9.95 3.11
CA PRO A 81 18.50 8.95 3.74
C PRO A 81 18.55 7.65 2.95
N GLU A 82 19.64 6.87 3.12
CA GLU A 82 19.77 5.56 2.49
C GLU A 82 18.57 4.66 2.84
N GLY A 83 18.00 4.00 1.83
CA GLY A 83 16.81 3.17 1.98
C GLY A 83 15.49 3.95 2.08
N VAL A 84 15.50 5.27 1.91
CA VAL A 84 14.30 6.09 1.73
C VAL A 84 14.24 6.58 0.29
N LEU A 85 13.14 6.28 -0.41
CA LEU A 85 12.85 6.85 -1.71
C LEU A 85 12.03 8.13 -1.53
N ALA A 86 12.45 9.22 -2.15
CA ALA A 86 11.68 10.46 -2.19
C ALA A 86 11.68 11.06 -3.60
N PHE A 87 10.50 11.42 -4.10
CA PHE A 87 10.39 12.10 -5.39
C PHE A 87 9.24 13.10 -5.40
N ARG A 88 9.38 14.13 -6.23
CA ARG A 88 8.40 15.17 -6.48
C ARG A 88 7.81 15.03 -7.89
N ARG A 89 6.51 15.35 -7.99
CA ARG A 89 5.76 15.62 -9.22
C ARG A 89 4.92 16.89 -8.99
N GLU A 90 4.19 17.33 -10.00
CA GLU A 90 3.31 18.51 -9.92
C GLU A 90 2.40 18.49 -8.67
N GLY A 91 2.64 19.40 -7.72
CA GLY A 91 1.87 19.52 -6.47
C GLY A 91 1.91 18.28 -5.56
N PHE A 92 2.83 17.35 -5.80
CA PHE A 92 2.86 16.05 -5.14
C PHE A 92 4.28 15.64 -4.74
N VAL A 93 4.44 15.08 -3.54
CA VAL A 93 5.65 14.36 -3.14
C VAL A 93 5.27 12.96 -2.66
N CYS A 94 6.09 11.96 -2.97
CA CYS A 94 6.03 10.62 -2.38
C CYS A 94 7.30 10.39 -1.58
N THR A 95 7.14 9.83 -0.37
CA THR A 95 8.25 9.35 0.46
C THR A 95 7.98 7.92 0.87
N ALA A 96 8.91 7.00 0.64
CA ALA A 96 8.79 5.59 1.02
C ALA A 96 10.04 5.12 1.77
N ASN A 97 9.86 4.75 3.03
CA ASN A 97 10.90 4.08 3.82
C ASN A 97 10.87 2.59 3.50
N THR A 98 11.92 2.09 2.83
CA THR A 98 12.05 0.68 2.48
C THR A 98 13.01 -0.05 3.43
N THR A 99 13.29 0.53 4.60
CA THR A 99 14.13 -0.06 5.63
C THR A 99 13.28 -0.69 6.74
N GLY A 100 13.92 -1.54 7.55
CA GLY A 100 13.32 -2.13 8.75
C GLY A 100 13.34 -1.24 10.00
N ALA A 101 13.66 0.05 9.89
CA ALA A 101 13.76 0.97 11.03
C ALA A 101 13.06 2.30 10.74
N ALA A 102 12.66 3.02 11.79
CA ALA A 102 12.09 4.35 11.65
C ALA A 102 13.15 5.36 11.17
N VAL A 103 12.76 6.25 10.25
CA VAL A 103 13.61 7.31 9.71
C VAL A 103 12.90 8.64 9.80
N ARG A 104 13.60 9.69 10.23
CA ARG A 104 13.04 11.04 10.34
C ARG A 104 13.48 11.91 9.17
N ILE A 105 12.52 12.49 8.46
CA ILE A 105 12.76 13.35 7.29
C ILE A 105 11.98 14.68 7.42
N PRO A 106 12.35 15.74 6.68
CA PRO A 106 11.51 16.94 6.57
C PRO A 106 10.11 16.57 6.05
N ALA A 107 9.07 17.15 6.65
CA ALA A 107 7.69 16.98 6.17
C ALA A 107 7.47 17.88 4.95
N PRO A 108 7.29 17.34 3.73
CA PRO A 108 7.25 18.16 2.51
C PRO A 108 5.99 19.03 2.39
N GLY A 109 4.89 18.63 3.05
CA GLY A 109 3.60 19.31 2.94
C GLY A 109 2.51 18.62 3.76
N ARG A 110 1.27 18.66 3.26
CA ARG A 110 0.11 18.03 3.93
C ARG A 110 -0.03 16.57 3.50
N ILE A 111 -0.23 15.66 4.45
CA ILE A 111 -0.48 14.24 4.17
C ILE A 111 -1.79 14.07 3.40
N LEU A 112 -1.71 13.33 2.29
CA LEU A 112 -2.85 12.87 1.48
C LEU A 112 -3.20 11.41 1.77
N LEU A 113 -2.18 10.57 2.00
CA LEU A 113 -2.31 9.14 2.27
C LEU A 113 -1.06 8.66 3.01
N ALA A 114 -1.23 7.74 3.96
CA ALA A 114 -0.17 6.94 4.53
C ALA A 114 -0.67 5.50 4.73
N ASN A 115 0.19 4.49 4.61
CA ASN A 115 -0.15 3.09 4.91
C ASN A 115 0.03 2.72 6.39
N ALA A 116 0.56 3.63 7.21
CA ALA A 116 0.70 3.50 8.65
C ALA A 116 0.45 4.87 9.32
N GLU A 117 0.24 4.86 10.63
CA GLU A 117 0.20 6.10 11.41
C GLU A 117 1.58 6.78 11.38
N VAL A 118 1.58 8.09 11.15
CA VAL A 118 2.79 8.91 11.10
C VAL A 118 2.54 10.22 11.82
N GLU A 119 3.55 10.67 12.56
CA GLU A 119 3.47 11.91 13.32
C GLU A 119 4.42 12.96 12.72
N THR A 120 3.93 14.20 12.63
CA THR A 120 4.73 15.35 12.21
C THR A 120 4.97 16.25 13.41
N THR A 121 6.23 16.43 13.78
CA THR A 121 6.67 17.29 14.88
C THR A 121 7.85 18.15 14.42
N ASP A 122 7.80 19.45 14.68
CA ASP A 122 8.82 20.44 14.31
C ASP A 122 9.18 20.43 12.80
N GLY A 123 8.16 20.34 11.94
CA GLY A 123 8.34 20.32 10.49
C GLY A 123 9.02 19.07 9.94
N LYS A 124 9.14 18.01 10.75
CA LYS A 124 9.68 16.71 10.36
C LYS A 124 8.65 15.61 10.62
N VAL A 125 8.64 14.61 9.76
CA VAL A 125 7.84 13.40 9.93
C VAL A 125 8.74 12.25 10.34
N GLU A 126 8.27 11.45 11.28
CA GLU A 126 8.84 10.13 11.55
C GLU A 126 8.14 9.11 10.66
N LEU A 127 8.91 8.47 9.76
CA LEU A 127 8.44 7.39 8.90
C LEU A 127 8.84 6.06 9.54
N PRO A 128 7.89 5.25 10.05
CA PRO A 128 8.17 3.89 10.49
C PRO A 128 8.75 3.04 9.36
N ALA A 129 9.24 1.85 9.71
CA ALA A 129 9.64 0.83 8.74
C ALA A 129 8.51 0.58 7.72
N ASP A 130 8.88 0.26 6.47
CA ASP A 130 7.95 -0.12 5.40
C ASP A 130 6.77 0.85 5.17
N THR A 131 6.99 2.15 5.43
CA THR A 131 5.95 3.18 5.37
C THR A 131 6.13 4.10 4.17
N THR A 132 5.06 4.27 3.40
CA THR A 132 4.90 5.22 2.30
C THR A 132 3.90 6.31 2.66
N VAL A 133 4.28 7.56 2.42
CA VAL A 133 3.43 8.75 2.61
C VAL A 133 3.37 9.56 1.33
N TRP A 134 2.16 9.99 0.99
CA TRP A 134 1.84 10.87 -0.12
C TRP A 134 1.52 12.25 0.40
N TRP A 135 2.09 13.27 -0.22
CA TRP A 135 2.03 14.65 0.25
C TRP A 135 1.46 15.56 -0.84
N ALA A 136 0.62 16.52 -0.44
CA ALA A 136 0.30 17.70 -1.23
C ALA A 136 1.28 18.82 -0.87
N VAL A 137 1.92 19.40 -1.88
CA VAL A 137 2.94 20.46 -1.75
C VAL A 137 2.59 21.70 -2.56
#